data_AF-A0A522RL86-F1
#
_entry.id   AF-A0A522RL86-F1
#
_cell.length_a   1.000
_cell.length_b   1.000
_cell.length_c   1.000
_cell.angle_alpha   90.00
_cell.angle_beta   90.00
_cell.angle_gamma   90.00
#
_symmetry.space_group_name_H-M   'P 1'
#
loop_
_entity.id
_entity.type
_entity.pdbx_description
1 polymer ?
#
loop_
_entity_poly.entity_id
_entity_poly.type
_entity_poly.pdbx_seq_one_letter_code
_entity_poly.pdbx_strand_id
1 'polypeptide(L)' 'NVMAGLRSIVGGEISEYTQMLEEARRHATDRMVQNAQAMGANAVVMMRFDSSEIGQTMSEIVAYGTAVVIEKA' A
#
# COMPACT_ATOMS: atom_id res chain seq x y z
N ASN A 1 17.03 2.68 27.12
CA ASN A 1 16.36 1.65 26.28
C ASN A 1 15.35 0.77 27.03
N VAL A 2 14.65 1.28 28.06
CA VAL A 2 13.52 0.58 28.72
C VAL A 2 12.21 1.38 28.55
N MET A 3 12.31 2.71 28.40
CA MET A 3 11.17 3.61 28.19
C MET A 3 10.50 3.46 26.81
N ALA A 4 11.24 2.99 25.78
CA ALA A 4 10.70 2.79 24.44
C ALA A 4 9.78 1.56 24.36
N GLY A 5 10.08 0.50 25.11
CA GLY A 5 9.25 -0.72 25.17
C GLY A 5 7.99 -0.61 26.03
N LEU A 6 7.84 0.47 26.81
CA LEU A 6 6.64 0.72 27.61
C LEU A 6 5.57 1.53 26.84
N ARG A 7 5.95 2.31 25.81
CA ARG A 7 4.97 3.04 24.97
C ARG A 7 4.15 2.11 24.08
N SER A 8 4.71 0.97 23.68
CA SER A 8 4.00 -0.06 22.91
C SER A 8 2.92 -0.80 23.72
N ILE A 9 2.96 -0.74 25.06
CA ILE A 9 2.02 -1.46 25.94
C ILE A 9 0.82 -0.59 26.38
N VAL A 10 0.94 0.75 26.33
CA VAL A 10 -0.03 1.68 26.95
C VAL A 10 -1.16 2.15 26.03
N GLY A 11 -1.12 1.86 24.72
CA GLY A 11 -2.34 1.90 23.91
C GLY A 11 -2.25 2.65 22.59
N GLY A 12 -2.42 1.89 21.51
CA GLY A 12 -2.63 2.38 20.17
C GLY A 12 -1.49 1.98 19.26
N GLU A 13 -1.84 1.64 18.02
CA GLU A 13 -0.90 1.65 16.89
C GLU A 13 0.16 2.74 17.06
N ILE A 14 1.39 2.47 16.64
CA ILE A 14 2.36 3.54 16.43
C ILE A 14 1.74 4.42 15.34
N SER A 15 1.02 5.47 15.70
CA SER A 15 0.21 6.27 14.76
C SER A 15 1.02 6.75 13.56
N GLU A 16 2.31 7.02 13.76
CA GLU A 16 3.26 7.37 12.72
C GLU A 16 3.54 6.20 11.76
N TYR A 17 3.60 4.96 12.29
CA TYR A 17 3.75 3.75 11.48
C TYR A 17 2.48 3.45 10.67
N THR A 18 1.29 3.62 11.24
CA THR A 18 0.03 3.49 10.47
C THR A 18 -0.05 4.53 9.37
N GLN A 19 0.28 5.79 9.66
CA GLN A 19 0.34 6.86 8.66
C GLN A 19 1.34 6.54 7.55
N MET A 20 2.52 6.03 7.89
CA MET A 20 3.54 5.62 6.92
C MET A 20 3.02 4.50 6.01
N LEU A 21 2.35 3.49 6.56
CA LEU A 21 1.77 2.40 5.75
C LEU A 21 0.64 2.87 4.85
N GLU A 22 -0.19 3.81 5.31
CA GLU A 22 -1.22 4.47 4.48
C GLU A 22 -0.62 5.25 3.32
N GLU A 23 0.44 6.03 3.57
CA GLU A 23 1.13 6.78 2.53
C GLU A 23 1.81 5.85 1.51
N ALA A 24 2.43 4.76 1.98
CA ALA A 24 3.00 3.73 1.12
C ALA A 24 1.94 3.06 0.23
N ARG A 25 0.76 2.71 0.79
CA ARG A 25 -0.38 2.19 0.02
C ARG A 25 -0.86 3.15 -1.06
N ARG A 26 -0.97 4.45 -0.72
CA ARG A 26 -1.35 5.49 -1.68
C ARG A 26 -0.36 5.55 -2.83
N HIS A 27 0.93 5.65 -2.54
CA HIS A 27 1.97 5.70 -3.57
C HIS A 27 2.01 4.46 -4.46
N ALA A 28 1.85 3.26 -3.88
CA ALA A 28 1.78 2.02 -4.66
C ALA A 28 0.57 2.02 -5.61
N THR A 29 -0.58 2.48 -5.12
CA THR A 29 -1.82 2.59 -5.91
C THR A 29 -1.67 3.60 -7.04
N ASP A 30 -1.14 4.79 -6.76
CA ASP A 30 -0.93 5.84 -7.76
C ASP A 30 -0.04 5.35 -8.92
N ARG A 31 1.05 4.65 -8.59
CA ARG A 31 1.95 4.06 -9.60
C ARG A 31 1.25 2.98 -10.44
N MET A 32 0.45 2.12 -9.81
CA MET A 32 -0.33 1.11 -10.52
C MET A 32 -1.35 1.74 -11.48
N VAL A 33 -2.05 2.79 -11.03
CA VAL A 33 -3.02 3.54 -11.85
C VAL A 33 -2.33 4.22 -13.02
N GLN A 34 -1.19 4.90 -12.80
CA GLN A 34 -0.40 5.51 -13.87
C GLN A 34 0.03 4.49 -14.93
N ASN A 35 0.48 3.31 -14.50
CA ASN A 35 0.81 2.22 -15.43
C ASN A 35 -0.41 1.74 -16.22
N ALA A 36 -1.56 1.55 -15.56
CA ALA A 36 -2.79 1.14 -16.24
C ALA A 36 -3.24 2.20 -17.27
N GLN A 37 -3.16 3.49 -16.93
CA GLN A 37 -3.44 4.58 -17.85
C GLN A 37 -2.48 4.61 -19.05
N ALA A 38 -1.18 4.38 -18.82
CA ALA A 38 -0.19 4.28 -19.89
C ALA A 38 -0.46 3.10 -20.85
N MET A 39 -1.15 2.05 -20.37
CA MET A 39 -1.63 0.92 -21.18
C MET A 39 -2.96 1.21 -21.90
N GLY A 40 -3.55 2.40 -21.73
CA GLY A 40 -4.84 2.77 -22.30
C GLY A 40 -6.06 2.23 -21.55
N ALA A 41 -5.87 1.66 -20.35
CA ALA A 41 -6.97 1.17 -19.54
C ALA A 41 -7.74 2.31 -18.87
N ASN A 42 -9.04 2.11 -18.66
CA ASN A 42 -9.91 3.03 -17.91
C ASN A 42 -10.38 2.46 -16.56
N ALA A 43 -10.00 1.22 -16.25
CA ALA A 43 -10.25 0.58 -14.97
C ALA A 43 -9.16 -0.46 -14.63
N VAL A 44 -9.03 -0.76 -13.33
CA VAL A 44 -8.24 -1.90 -12.81
C VAL A 44 -9.19 -2.80 -12.04
N VAL A 45 -9.29 -4.06 -12.45
CA VAL A 45 -10.14 -5.08 -11.79
C VAL A 45 -9.29 -6.09 -11.03
N MET A 46 -9.92 -6.77 -10.06
CA MET A 46 -9.24 -7.75 -9.19
C MET A 46 -7.98 -7.18 -8.50
N MET A 47 -8.07 -5.90 -8.11
CA MET A 47 -7.00 -5.18 -7.41
C MET A 47 -6.73 -5.79 -6.03
N ARG A 48 -5.45 -5.94 -5.69
CA ARG A 48 -4.97 -6.42 -4.40
C ARG A 48 -3.73 -5.65 -3.97
N PHE A 49 -3.49 -5.66 -2.65
CA PHE A 49 -2.18 -5.39 -2.09
C PHE A 49 -1.50 -6.69 -1.73
N ASP A 50 -0.20 -6.77 -1.97
CA ASP A 50 0.71 -7.67 -1.27
C ASP A 50 1.61 -6.84 -0.35
N SER A 51 2.11 -7.47 0.70
CA SER A 51 3.08 -6.85 1.59
C SER A 51 4.09 -7.87 2.05
N SER A 52 5.37 -7.50 2.01
CA SER A 52 6.46 -8.33 2.49
C SER A 52 7.41 -7.53 3.37
N GLU A 53 8.14 -8.22 4.25
CA GLU A 53 9.23 -7.62 5.00
C GLU A 53 10.54 -7.93 4.28
N ILE A 54 11.27 -6.88 3.90
CA ILE A 54 12.61 -6.98 3.34
C ILE A 54 13.60 -6.79 4.50
N GLY A 55 14.12 -7.92 4.99
CA GLY A 55 14.99 -7.93 6.18
C GLY A 55 14.22 -7.58 7.46
N GLN A 56 14.86 -6.89 8.41
CA GLN A 56 14.23 -6.52 9.68
C GLN A 56 13.75 -5.06 9.75
N THR A 57 14.00 -4.28 8.70
CA THR A 57 13.89 -2.80 8.77
C THR A 57 13.04 -2.19 7.66
N MET A 58 12.69 -2.94 6.61
CA MET A 58 11.93 -2.42 5.49
C MET A 58 10.69 -3.26 5.26
N SER A 59 9.55 -2.60 5.10
CA SER A 59 8.31 -3.25 4.64
C SER A 59 8.01 -2.75 3.23
N GLU A 60 7.72 -3.68 2.33
CA GLU A 60 7.27 -3.40 0.99
C GLU A 60 5.74 -3.51 0.91
N ILE A 61 5.13 -2.60 0.15
CA ILE A 61 3.72 -2.69 -0.25
C ILE A 61 3.65 -2.67 -1.77
N VAL A 62 3.04 -3.70 -2.34
CA VAL A 62 2.85 -3.86 -3.78
C VAL A 62 1.37 -3.76 -4.09
N ALA A 63 0.99 -2.87 -4.99
CA ALA A 63 -0.37 -2.80 -5.54
C ALA A 63 -0.39 -3.43 -6.93
N TYR A 64 -1.31 -4.38 -7.17
CA TYR A 64 -1.44 -5.04 -8.46
C TYR A 64 -2.89 -5.39 -8.79
N GLY A 65 -3.17 -5.58 -10.08
CA GLY A 65 -4.49 -5.92 -10.61
C GLY A 65 -4.47 -6.07 -12.13
N THR A 66 -5.64 -6.19 -12.75
CA THR A 66 -5.77 -6.32 -14.21
C THR A 66 -6.28 -5.02 -14.82
N ALA A 67 -5.47 -4.40 -15.67
CA ALA A 67 -5.85 -3.21 -16.43
C ALA A 67 -6.84 -3.59 -17.55
N VAL A 68 -7.99 -2.92 -17.62
CA VAL A 68 -9.07 -3.21 -18.57
C VAL A 68 -9.68 -1.93 -19.15
N VAL A 69 -10.33 -2.06 -20.30
CA VAL A 69 -11.25 -1.06 -20.85
C VAL A 69 -12.66 -1.57 -20.67
N ILE A 70 -13.49 -0.83 -19.93
CA ILE A 70 -14.92 -1.10 -19.75
C ILE A 70 -15.76 -0.03 -20.45
N GLU A 71 -16.91 -0.43 -20.97
CA GLU A 71 -17.92 0.44 -21.58
C GLU A 71 -19.28 0.28 -20.89
N LYS A 72 -20.17 1.26 -21.07
CA LYS A 72 -21.55 1.12 -20.58
C LYS A 72 -22.26 0.05 -21.41
N ALA A 73 -23.12 -0.71 -20.75
CA ALA A 73 -24.02 -1.66 -21.41
C ALA A 73 -25.04 -0.96 -22.31
#